data_AF-A0AAV3S4V7-F1
#
_entry.id   AF-A0AAV3S4V7-F1
#
_cell.length_a   1.000
_cell.length_b   1.000
_cell.length_c   1.000
_cell.angle_alpha   90.00
_cell.angle_beta   90.00
_cell.angle_gamma   90.00
#
_symmetry.space_group_name_H-M   'P 1'
#
loop_
_entity.id
_entity.type
_entity.pdbx_description
1 polymer ?
#
loop_
_entity_poly.entity_id
_entity_poly.type
_entity_poly.pdbx_seq_one_letter_code
_entity_poly.pdbx_strand_id
1 'polypeptide(L)'
;MSRPSAAPDRGAQAKTLALATGVGLGGLAFGLLLTIVAVVGIRFAGLSLTPSLSIVLSVVLLQGIAFGTVAYAYAKYRDDPSRFITFRVPTIREIGLAVAGWLGALGALVVISAILQTTSAPTASNEVANFGAEHPEVLLLLVPLSFLLVGPGEELLFRGVVQGTLRERFGRVPAVLLASLIFASVHFTSLSGALSGRLVTIGALFVISLVLGGLYEYTGNLTVPALVHGAYNATQFSLLYVSIAYSDELQQAAGFLS
;
A
#
# COMPACT_ATOMS: atom_id res chain seq x y z
N MET A 1 -37.47 -16.02 22.75
CA MET A 1 -36.28 -16.79 23.18
C MET A 1 -35.14 -16.50 22.21
N SER A 2 -34.25 -15.59 22.59
CA SER A 2 -33.01 -15.29 21.85
C SER A 2 -32.04 -16.47 22.02
N ARG A 3 -31.60 -17.09 20.93
CA ARG A 3 -30.53 -18.10 20.97
C ARG A 3 -29.28 -17.44 21.56
N PRO A 4 -28.59 -18.08 22.53
CA PRO A 4 -27.28 -17.60 22.96
C PRO A 4 -26.36 -17.53 21.73
N SER A 5 -25.72 -16.38 21.51
CA SER A 5 -24.68 -16.27 20.49
C SER A 5 -23.60 -17.30 20.80
N ALA A 6 -23.43 -18.30 19.95
CA ALA A 6 -22.37 -19.28 20.10
C ALA A 6 -21.02 -18.54 20.26
N ALA A 7 -20.22 -18.95 21.24
CA ALA A 7 -18.92 -18.35 21.46
C ALA A 7 -18.07 -18.45 20.17
N PRO A 8 -17.24 -17.44 19.87
CA PRO A 8 -16.43 -17.47 18.66
C PRO A 8 -15.53 -18.72 18.63
N ASP A 9 -15.54 -19.46 17.52
CA ASP A 9 -14.62 -20.58 17.29
C ASP A 9 -13.19 -20.04 17.09
N ARG A 10 -12.46 -19.98 18.20
CA ARG A 10 -11.08 -19.50 18.25
C ARG A 10 -10.15 -20.28 17.32
N GLY A 11 -10.40 -21.58 17.12
CA GLY A 11 -9.61 -22.42 16.23
C GLY A 11 -9.79 -22.03 14.77
N ALA A 12 -11.03 -21.83 14.34
CA ALA A 12 -11.33 -21.35 12.99
C ALA A 12 -10.84 -19.91 12.74
N GLN A 13 -10.94 -19.03 13.75
CA GLN A 13 -10.43 -17.66 13.68
C GLN A 13 -8.90 -17.63 13.50
N ALA A 14 -8.16 -18.43 14.28
CA ALA A 14 -6.71 -18.54 14.16
C ALA A 14 -6.28 -19.06 12.78
N LYS A 15 -6.97 -20.08 12.24
CA LYS A 15 -6.72 -20.59 10.88
C LYS A 15 -6.98 -19.54 9.81
N THR A 16 -8.05 -18.76 9.96
CA THR A 16 -8.40 -17.69 9.01
C THR A 16 -7.37 -16.56 9.02
N LEU A 17 -6.93 -16.16 10.21
CA LEU A 17 -5.86 -15.16 10.36
C LEU A 17 -4.55 -15.67 9.76
N ALA A 18 -4.14 -16.90 10.07
CA ALA A 18 -2.93 -17.50 9.52
C ALA A 18 -2.99 -17.61 7.98
N LEU A 19 -4.14 -17.99 7.41
CA LEU A 19 -4.32 -18.04 5.97
C LEU A 19 -4.23 -16.67 5.33
N ALA A 20 -4.94 -15.67 5.87
CA ALA A 20 -4.94 -14.31 5.33
C ALA A 20 -3.53 -13.69 5.38
N THR A 21 -2.86 -13.79 6.53
CA THR A 21 -1.47 -13.32 6.68
C THR A 21 -0.53 -14.08 5.76
N GLY A 22 -0.66 -15.41 5.67
CA GLY A 22 0.16 -16.26 4.82
C GLY A 22 0.05 -15.93 3.34
N VAL A 23 -1.15 -15.60 2.85
CA VAL A 23 -1.36 -15.19 1.45
C VAL A 23 -0.77 -13.81 1.18
N GLY A 24 -0.94 -12.85 2.10
CA GLY A 24 -0.32 -11.52 1.97
C GLY A 24 1.21 -11.60 1.94
N LEU A 25 1.82 -12.33 2.87
CA LEU A 25 3.27 -12.56 2.91
C LEU A 25 3.76 -13.39 1.72
N GLY A 26 2.98 -14.38 1.29
CA GLY A 26 3.26 -15.19 0.11
C GLY A 26 3.28 -14.37 -1.18
N GLY A 27 2.36 -13.43 -1.34
CA GLY A 27 2.36 -12.46 -2.44
C GLY A 27 3.64 -11.64 -2.52
N LEU A 28 4.09 -11.12 -1.37
CA LEU A 28 5.33 -10.36 -1.26
C LEU A 28 6.56 -11.21 -1.55
N ALA A 29 6.67 -12.39 -0.93
CA ALA A 29 7.78 -13.29 -1.14
C ALA A 29 7.87 -13.75 -2.60
N PHE A 30 6.73 -14.04 -3.24
CA PHE A 30 6.67 -14.42 -4.64
C PHE A 30 7.13 -13.27 -5.55
N GLY A 31 6.62 -12.06 -5.34
CA GLY A 31 7.04 -10.93 -6.16
C GLY A 31 8.49 -10.52 -5.96
N LEU A 32 9.00 -10.58 -4.72
CA LEU A 32 10.44 -10.38 -4.46
C LEU A 32 11.29 -11.42 -5.18
N LEU A 33 10.88 -12.70 -5.15
CA LEU A 33 11.56 -13.76 -5.87
C LEU A 33 11.57 -13.51 -7.38
N LEU A 34 10.42 -13.13 -7.97
CA LEU A 34 10.33 -12.79 -9.39
C LEU A 34 11.29 -11.65 -9.76
N THR A 35 11.31 -10.59 -8.95
CA THR A 35 12.20 -9.45 -9.18
C THR A 35 13.67 -9.85 -9.08
N ILE A 36 14.05 -10.64 -8.07
CA ILE A 36 15.44 -11.13 -7.92
C ILE A 36 15.84 -11.99 -9.12
N VAL A 37 15.00 -12.96 -9.50
CA VAL A 37 15.26 -13.85 -10.64
C VAL A 37 15.42 -13.05 -11.93
N ALA A 38 14.54 -12.08 -12.18
CA ALA A 38 14.63 -11.22 -13.36
C ALA A 38 15.92 -10.39 -13.37
N VAL A 39 16.25 -9.72 -12.26
CA VAL A 39 17.47 -8.89 -12.16
C VAL A 39 18.73 -9.74 -12.33
N VAL A 40 18.80 -10.92 -11.69
CA VAL A 40 19.93 -11.83 -11.82
C VAL A 40 20.06 -12.36 -13.25
N GLY A 41 18.95 -12.75 -13.88
CA GLY A 41 18.94 -13.22 -15.27
C GLY A 41 19.42 -12.15 -16.26
N ILE A 42 18.97 -10.90 -16.09
CA ILE A 42 19.41 -9.77 -16.92
C ILE A 42 20.91 -9.51 -16.75
N ARG A 43 21.41 -9.52 -15.52
CA ARG A 43 22.85 -9.37 -15.24
C ARG A 43 23.67 -10.52 -15.80
N PHE A 44 23.18 -11.75 -15.71
CA PHE A 44 23.84 -12.93 -16.29
C PHE A 44 23.92 -12.87 -17.82
N ALA A 45 22.93 -12.24 -18.46
CA ALA A 45 22.95 -11.97 -19.90
C ALA A 45 23.91 -10.82 -20.30
N GLY A 46 24.66 -10.24 -19.36
CA GLY A 46 25.59 -9.14 -19.62
C GLY A 46 24.92 -7.77 -19.83
N LEU A 47 23.62 -7.65 -19.50
CA LEU A 47 22.86 -6.41 -19.64
C LEU A 47 22.92 -5.61 -18.34
N SER A 48 23.05 -4.29 -18.45
CA SER A 48 22.93 -3.36 -17.33
C SER A 48 21.50 -2.84 -17.21
N LEU A 49 21.06 -2.62 -15.97
CA LEU A 49 19.77 -2.01 -15.68
C LEU A 49 19.98 -0.55 -15.30
N THR A 50 19.26 0.36 -15.97
CA THR A 50 19.16 1.74 -15.51
C THR A 50 18.31 1.82 -14.23
N PRO A 51 18.43 2.89 -13.43
CA PRO A 51 17.57 3.09 -12.26
C PRO A 51 16.07 3.05 -12.60
N SER A 52 15.69 3.75 -13.67
CA SER A 52 14.31 3.76 -14.19
C SER A 52 13.82 2.38 -14.60
N LEU A 53 14.65 1.59 -15.31
CA LEU A 53 14.24 0.24 -15.71
C LEU A 53 14.13 -0.69 -14.50
N SER A 54 15.02 -0.54 -13.52
CA SER A 54 14.99 -1.33 -12.28
C SER A 54 13.70 -1.09 -11.51
N ILE A 55 13.24 0.16 -11.38
CA ILE A 55 12.00 0.46 -10.65
C ILE A 55 10.76 -0.01 -11.42
N VAL A 56 10.73 0.17 -12.74
CA VAL A 56 9.61 -0.28 -13.58
C VAL A 56 9.50 -1.80 -13.51
N LEU A 57 10.64 -2.50 -13.66
CA LEU A 57 10.69 -3.95 -13.56
C LEU A 57 10.19 -4.43 -12.19
N SER A 58 10.67 -3.82 -11.10
CA SER A 58 10.24 -4.17 -9.75
C SER A 58 8.73 -3.98 -9.55
N VAL A 59 8.19 -2.81 -9.93
CA VAL A 59 6.75 -2.51 -9.77
C VAL A 59 5.87 -3.41 -10.63
N VAL A 60 6.29 -3.67 -11.87
CA VAL A 60 5.56 -4.57 -12.78
C VAL A 60 5.56 -5.99 -12.25
N LEU A 61 6.70 -6.51 -11.79
CA LEU A 61 6.80 -7.90 -11.32
C LEU A 61 6.11 -8.11 -9.97
N LEU A 62 6.30 -7.21 -9.01
CA LEU A 62 5.75 -7.34 -7.67
C LEU A 62 4.27 -6.94 -7.63
N GLN A 63 3.94 -5.68 -7.88
CA GLN A 63 2.57 -5.19 -7.73
C GLN A 63 1.69 -5.56 -8.93
N GLY A 64 2.23 -5.53 -10.14
CA GLY A 64 1.48 -5.88 -11.35
C GLY A 64 1.22 -7.39 -11.45
N ILE A 65 2.28 -8.19 -11.50
CA ILE A 65 2.19 -9.62 -11.78
C ILE A 65 1.99 -10.44 -10.52
N ALA A 66 2.85 -10.31 -9.50
CA ALA A 66 2.83 -11.23 -8.36
C ALA A 66 1.56 -11.08 -7.53
N PHE A 67 1.17 -9.85 -7.17
CA PHE A 67 -0.06 -9.61 -6.40
C PHE A 67 -1.31 -10.01 -7.19
N GLY A 68 -1.39 -9.65 -8.47
CA GLY A 68 -2.48 -10.08 -9.34
C GLY A 68 -2.59 -11.60 -9.46
N THR A 69 -1.45 -12.28 -9.66
CA THR A 69 -1.39 -13.74 -9.79
C THR A 69 -1.79 -14.45 -8.50
N VAL A 70 -1.24 -14.01 -7.35
CA VAL A 70 -1.58 -14.61 -6.05
C VAL A 70 -3.03 -14.36 -5.69
N ALA A 71 -3.55 -13.15 -5.94
CA ALA A 71 -4.94 -12.85 -5.69
C ALA A 71 -5.89 -13.68 -6.57
N TYR A 72 -5.58 -13.81 -7.86
CA TYR A 72 -6.36 -14.63 -8.78
C TYR A 72 -6.29 -16.13 -8.44
N ALA A 73 -5.10 -16.64 -8.13
CA ALA A 73 -4.91 -18.03 -7.72
C ALA A 73 -5.67 -18.34 -6.43
N TYR A 74 -5.64 -17.42 -5.46
CA TYR A 74 -6.39 -17.54 -4.22
C TYR A 74 -7.91 -17.51 -4.47
N ALA A 75 -8.38 -16.54 -5.26
CA ALA A 75 -9.77 -16.42 -5.67
C ALA A 75 -10.30 -17.71 -6.34
N LYS A 76 -9.48 -18.30 -7.21
CA LYS A 76 -9.78 -19.60 -7.85
C LYS A 76 -9.78 -20.76 -6.86
N TYR A 77 -8.80 -20.81 -5.95
CA TYR A 77 -8.77 -21.82 -4.88
C TYR A 77 -10.01 -21.75 -3.96
N ARG A 78 -10.62 -20.57 -3.83
CA ARG A 78 -11.85 -20.36 -3.05
C ARG A 78 -13.14 -20.55 -3.85
N ASP A 79 -13.05 -20.86 -5.14
CA ASP A 79 -14.17 -21.02 -6.09
C ASP A 79 -15.15 -19.82 -6.11
N ASP A 80 -14.69 -18.61 -5.79
CA ASP A 80 -15.53 -17.39 -5.79
C ASP A 80 -14.72 -16.13 -6.17
N PRO A 81 -14.31 -15.97 -7.43
CA PRO A 81 -13.53 -14.80 -7.84
C PRO A 81 -14.27 -13.47 -7.67
N SER A 82 -15.59 -13.45 -7.86
CA SER A 82 -16.42 -12.25 -7.70
C SER A 82 -16.38 -11.66 -6.30
N ARG A 83 -16.09 -12.48 -5.28
CA ARG A 83 -16.01 -12.02 -3.89
C ARG A 83 -14.72 -11.25 -3.58
N PHE A 84 -13.62 -11.62 -4.23
CA PHE A 84 -12.29 -11.08 -3.94
C PHE A 84 -11.85 -10.04 -4.98
N ILE A 85 -12.30 -10.15 -6.23
CA ILE A 85 -11.91 -9.29 -7.34
C ILE A 85 -13.10 -8.41 -7.73
N THR A 86 -13.24 -7.26 -7.06
CA THR A 86 -14.42 -6.39 -7.17
C THR A 86 -14.11 -5.05 -7.85
N PHE A 87 -13.21 -5.03 -8.83
CA PHE A 87 -12.97 -3.85 -9.64
C PHE A 87 -14.19 -3.52 -10.51
N ARG A 88 -14.71 -2.31 -10.36
CA ARG A 88 -15.77 -1.76 -11.21
C ARG A 88 -15.60 -0.26 -11.41
N VAL A 89 -16.20 0.27 -12.48
CA VAL A 89 -16.22 1.71 -12.71
C VAL A 89 -16.92 2.39 -11.53
N PRO A 90 -16.28 3.37 -10.86
CA PRO A 90 -16.88 4.05 -9.73
C PRO A 90 -18.01 4.97 -10.20
N THR A 91 -19.06 5.05 -9.39
CA THR A 91 -20.11 6.06 -9.56
C THR A 91 -19.59 7.45 -9.21
N ILE A 92 -20.28 8.52 -9.59
CA ILE A 92 -19.87 9.89 -9.23
C ILE A 92 -19.78 10.09 -7.70
N ARG A 93 -20.64 9.42 -6.93
CA ARG A 93 -20.57 9.45 -5.45
C ARG A 93 -19.29 8.80 -4.96
N GLU A 94 -18.88 7.71 -5.58
CA GLU A 94 -17.66 6.99 -5.23
C GLU A 94 -16.39 7.71 -5.66
N ILE A 95 -16.45 8.46 -6.77
CA ILE A 95 -15.40 9.40 -7.13
C ILE A 95 -15.27 10.49 -6.05
N GLY A 96 -16.40 11.05 -5.59
CA GLY A 96 -16.42 12.00 -4.47
C GLY A 96 -15.83 11.41 -3.18
N LEU A 97 -16.14 10.14 -2.87
CA LEU A 97 -15.56 9.42 -1.75
C LEU A 97 -14.06 9.14 -1.92
N ALA A 98 -13.61 8.85 -3.15
CA ALA A 98 -12.18 8.67 -3.44
C ALA A 98 -11.41 9.98 -3.20
N VAL A 99 -11.94 11.11 -3.68
CA VAL A 99 -11.35 12.44 -3.44
C VAL A 99 -11.34 12.77 -1.95
N ALA A 100 -12.45 12.58 -1.25
CA ALA A 100 -12.54 12.81 0.19
C ALA A 100 -11.58 11.90 0.98
N GLY A 101 -11.46 10.63 0.58
CA GLY A 101 -10.53 9.67 1.15
C GLY A 101 -9.06 10.07 0.95
N TRP A 102 -8.71 10.55 -0.25
CA TRP A 102 -7.39 11.07 -0.56
C TRP A 102 -7.06 12.31 0.27
N LEU A 103 -7.96 13.29 0.32
CA LEU A 103 -7.78 14.48 1.16
C LEU A 103 -7.70 14.13 2.65
N GLY A 104 -8.50 13.15 3.10
CA GLY A 104 -8.44 12.63 4.47
C GLY A 104 -7.10 11.96 4.80
N ALA A 105 -6.56 11.18 3.87
CA ALA A 105 -5.23 10.55 4.00
C ALA A 105 -4.11 11.60 4.04
N LEU A 106 -4.19 12.65 3.21
CA LEU A 106 -3.24 13.77 3.26
C LEU A 106 -3.37 14.58 4.56
N GLY A 107 -4.59 14.84 5.02
CA GLY A 107 -4.84 15.49 6.30
C GLY A 107 -4.27 14.68 7.46
N ALA A 108 -4.47 13.36 7.46
CA ALA A 108 -3.87 12.46 8.45
C ALA A 108 -2.34 12.53 8.41
N LEU A 109 -1.74 12.54 7.23
CA LEU A 109 -0.30 12.72 7.06
C LEU A 109 0.17 14.04 7.68
N VAL A 110 -0.48 15.16 7.39
CA VAL A 110 -0.13 16.48 7.95
C VAL A 110 -0.23 16.48 9.47
N VAL A 111 -1.31 15.93 10.04
CA VAL A 111 -1.50 15.84 11.49
C VAL A 111 -0.42 14.97 12.13
N ILE A 112 -0.12 13.81 11.55
CA ILE A 112 0.95 12.92 12.02
C ILE A 112 2.29 13.67 11.97
N SER A 113 2.63 14.28 10.83
CA SER A 113 3.87 15.06 10.68
C SER A 113 3.98 16.20 11.68
N ALA A 114 2.88 16.89 12.03
CA ALA A 114 2.87 17.93 13.04
C ALA A 114 3.14 17.35 14.46
N ILE A 115 2.51 16.23 14.81
CA ILE A 115 2.75 15.54 16.09
C ILE A 115 4.20 15.06 16.20
N LEU A 116 4.76 14.52 15.12
CA LEU A 116 6.14 14.03 15.12
C LEU A 116 7.14 15.18 15.29
N GLN A 117 6.87 16.35 14.70
CA GLN A 117 7.68 17.55 14.89
C GLN A 117 7.64 18.05 16.35
N THR A 118 6.48 18.07 17.01
CA THR A 118 6.39 18.52 18.41
C THR A 118 7.02 17.55 19.41
N THR A 119 7.02 16.26 19.10
CA THR A 119 7.58 15.20 19.96
C THR A 119 9.05 14.90 19.68
N SER A 120 9.62 15.47 18.61
CA SER A 120 10.95 15.09 18.08
C SER A 120 11.07 13.58 17.88
N ALA A 121 9.95 12.92 17.56
CA ALA A 121 9.92 11.48 17.37
C ALA A 121 10.73 11.11 16.12
N PRO A 122 11.57 10.06 16.19
CA PRO A 122 12.33 9.63 15.04
C PRO A 122 11.39 9.16 13.94
N THR A 123 11.78 9.39 12.69
CA THR A 123 11.08 8.89 11.50
C THR A 123 11.99 7.95 10.73
N ALA A 124 11.39 7.03 9.98
CA ALA A 124 12.08 6.19 9.02
C ALA A 124 11.66 6.58 7.60
N SER A 125 12.61 6.59 6.68
CA SER A 125 12.34 6.83 5.26
C SER A 125 12.06 5.51 4.54
N ASN A 126 11.32 5.59 3.44
CA ASN A 126 11.04 4.44 2.59
C ASN A 126 12.16 4.27 1.54
N GLU A 127 12.61 3.05 1.28
CA GLU A 127 13.69 2.80 0.32
C GLU A 127 13.37 3.26 -1.11
N VAL A 128 12.10 3.17 -1.54
CA VAL A 128 11.68 3.67 -2.85
C VAL A 128 11.79 5.20 -2.90
N ALA A 129 11.49 5.88 -1.79
CA ALA A 129 11.65 7.33 -1.68
C ALA A 129 13.14 7.74 -1.64
N ASN A 130 13.98 7.01 -0.90
CA ASN A 130 15.44 7.23 -0.90
C ASN A 130 16.02 7.06 -2.30
N PHE A 131 15.68 5.95 -2.96
CA PHE A 131 16.13 5.66 -4.33
C PHE A 131 15.67 6.72 -5.33
N GLY A 132 14.43 7.19 -5.20
CA GLY A 132 13.91 8.28 -6.03
C GLY A 132 14.54 9.64 -5.71
N ALA A 133 15.01 9.86 -4.47
CA ALA A 133 15.75 11.08 -4.13
C ALA A 133 17.14 11.11 -4.78
N GLU A 134 17.78 9.94 -4.92
CA GLU A 134 19.04 9.77 -5.65
C GLU A 134 18.83 9.81 -7.18
N HIS A 135 17.65 9.43 -7.66
CA HIS A 135 17.28 9.37 -9.08
C HIS A 135 15.91 10.03 -9.34
N PRO A 136 15.81 11.38 -9.38
CA PRO A 136 14.53 12.10 -9.40
C PRO A 136 13.60 11.72 -10.56
N GLU A 137 14.12 11.29 -11.71
CA GLU A 137 13.32 10.80 -12.83
C GLU A 137 12.46 9.57 -12.47
N VAL A 138 12.91 8.76 -11.49
CA VAL A 138 12.16 7.62 -10.97
C VAL A 138 10.88 8.07 -10.27
N LEU A 139 10.91 9.20 -9.56
CA LEU A 139 9.73 9.73 -8.86
C LEU A 139 8.61 10.08 -9.85
N LEU A 140 8.97 10.66 -11.01
CA LEU A 140 8.00 10.97 -12.07
C LEU A 140 7.39 9.70 -12.68
N LEU A 141 8.16 8.62 -12.83
CA LEU A 141 7.65 7.33 -13.30
C LEU A 141 6.71 6.69 -12.28
N LEU A 142 7.00 6.84 -10.98
CA LEU A 142 6.20 6.28 -9.91
C LEU A 142 4.81 6.92 -9.82
N VAL A 143 4.60 8.13 -10.32
CA VAL A 143 3.28 8.80 -10.35
C VAL A 143 2.24 7.98 -11.14
N PRO A 144 2.38 7.75 -12.46
CA PRO A 144 1.43 6.94 -13.21
C PRO A 144 1.44 5.47 -12.76
N LEU A 145 2.60 4.91 -12.41
CA LEU A 145 2.69 3.52 -11.91
C LEU A 145 1.91 3.33 -10.60
N SER A 146 1.80 4.37 -9.77
CA SER A 146 1.02 4.32 -8.54
C SER A 146 -0.46 4.09 -8.80
N PHE A 147 -1.01 4.72 -9.84
CA PHE A 147 -2.41 4.53 -10.23
C PHE A 147 -2.64 3.23 -10.99
N LEU A 148 -1.69 2.82 -11.82
CA LEU A 148 -1.89 1.70 -12.75
C LEU A 148 -1.56 0.34 -12.12
N LEU A 149 -0.55 0.28 -11.24
CA LEU A 149 0.00 -0.97 -10.73
C LEU A 149 0.04 -1.02 -9.21
N VAL A 150 0.63 -0.02 -8.54
CA VAL A 150 0.84 -0.08 -7.09
C VAL A 150 -0.49 -0.10 -6.35
N GLY A 151 -1.32 0.93 -6.54
CA GLY A 151 -2.64 1.02 -5.92
C GLY A 151 -3.50 -0.21 -6.24
N PRO A 152 -3.79 -0.52 -7.52
CA PRO A 152 -4.61 -1.67 -7.87
C PRO A 152 -4.06 -3.02 -7.36
N GLY A 153 -2.76 -3.28 -7.52
CA GLY A 153 -2.15 -4.53 -7.11
C GLY A 153 -2.20 -4.75 -5.60
N GLU A 154 -1.82 -3.72 -4.83
CA GLU A 154 -1.85 -3.79 -3.37
C GLU A 154 -3.27 -3.86 -2.82
N GLU A 155 -4.21 -3.06 -3.35
CA GLU A 155 -5.60 -3.14 -2.92
C GLU A 155 -6.24 -4.49 -3.25
N LEU A 156 -5.93 -5.07 -4.41
CA LEU A 156 -6.41 -6.40 -4.77
C LEU A 156 -5.93 -7.47 -3.78
N LEU A 157 -4.64 -7.48 -3.43
CA LEU A 157 -4.09 -8.45 -2.49
C LEU A 157 -4.61 -8.21 -1.07
N PHE A 158 -4.51 -6.98 -0.56
CA PHE A 158 -4.77 -6.73 0.86
C PHE A 158 -6.25 -6.48 1.16
N ARG A 159 -7.00 -5.81 0.29
CA ARG A 159 -8.42 -5.47 0.55
C ARG A 159 -9.32 -6.51 -0.09
N GLY A 160 -9.02 -6.90 -1.32
CA GLY A 160 -9.69 -8.01 -1.99
C GLY A 160 -9.53 -9.31 -1.20
N VAL A 161 -8.28 -9.79 -1.08
CA VAL A 161 -7.99 -11.10 -0.50
C VAL A 161 -7.83 -11.09 1.02
N VAL A 162 -6.83 -10.40 1.58
CA VAL A 162 -6.53 -10.49 3.03
C VAL A 162 -7.72 -10.02 3.88
N GLN A 163 -8.24 -8.81 3.65
CA GLN A 163 -9.42 -8.29 4.35
C GLN A 163 -10.67 -9.11 4.03
N GLY A 164 -10.88 -9.50 2.77
CA GLY A 164 -12.01 -10.34 2.35
C GLY A 164 -12.08 -11.66 3.11
N THR A 165 -10.95 -12.35 3.26
CA THR A 165 -10.82 -13.60 4.01
C THR A 165 -11.05 -13.39 5.51
N LEU A 166 -10.46 -12.35 6.10
CA LEU A 166 -10.67 -12.03 7.52
C LEU A 166 -12.16 -11.73 7.81
N ARG A 167 -12.85 -11.06 6.90
CA ARG A 167 -14.28 -10.71 7.04
C ARG A 167 -15.18 -11.93 7.20
N GLU A 168 -14.80 -13.10 6.67
CA GLU A 168 -15.58 -14.34 6.76
C GLU A 168 -15.82 -14.82 8.21
N ARG A 169 -14.90 -14.50 9.13
CA ARG A 169 -14.93 -14.99 10.52
C ARG A 169 -14.87 -13.90 11.59
N PHE A 170 -14.34 -12.74 11.24
CA PHE A 170 -14.19 -11.62 12.18
C PHE A 170 -15.25 -10.53 11.99
N GLY A 171 -15.99 -10.55 10.88
CA GLY A 171 -16.89 -9.46 10.51
C GLY A 171 -16.13 -8.25 9.97
N ARG A 172 -16.86 -7.15 9.71
CA ARG A 172 -16.40 -6.01 8.91
C ARG A 172 -15.29 -5.21 9.62
N VAL A 173 -15.56 -4.75 10.84
CA VAL A 173 -14.66 -3.86 11.58
C VAL A 173 -13.33 -4.54 11.92
N PRO A 174 -13.28 -5.74 12.54
CA PRO A 174 -11.99 -6.32 12.89
C PRO A 174 -11.23 -6.81 11.65
N ALA A 175 -11.89 -7.14 10.54
CA ALA A 175 -11.20 -7.43 9.29
C ALA A 175 -10.44 -6.22 8.74
N VAL A 176 -11.04 -5.02 8.77
CA VAL A 176 -10.35 -3.77 8.38
C VAL A 176 -9.14 -3.51 9.28
N LEU A 177 -9.30 -3.65 10.61
CA LEU A 177 -8.22 -3.45 11.58
C LEU A 177 -7.06 -4.43 11.34
N LEU A 178 -7.36 -5.73 11.25
CA LEU A 178 -6.36 -6.78 11.08
C LEU A 178 -5.67 -6.71 9.71
N ALA A 179 -6.42 -6.49 8.64
CA ALA A 179 -5.83 -6.31 7.31
C ALA A 179 -4.93 -5.08 7.26
N SER A 180 -5.33 -3.99 7.92
CA SER A 180 -4.52 -2.77 7.99
C SER A 180 -3.24 -2.95 8.80
N LEU A 181 -3.30 -3.73 9.88
CA LEU A 181 -2.11 -4.07 10.65
C LEU A 181 -1.14 -4.93 9.82
N ILE A 182 -1.66 -5.94 9.10
CA ILE A 182 -0.86 -6.79 8.21
C ILE A 182 -0.23 -5.93 7.10
N PHE A 183 -1.03 -5.12 6.41
CA PHE A 183 -0.57 -4.22 5.36
C PHE A 183 0.51 -3.25 5.85
N ALA A 184 0.31 -2.59 6.98
CA ALA A 184 1.32 -1.70 7.53
C ALA A 184 2.59 -2.47 7.88
N SER A 185 2.48 -3.62 8.56
CA SER A 185 3.63 -4.40 9.04
C SER A 185 4.55 -4.90 7.92
N VAL A 186 4.02 -5.26 6.75
CA VAL A 186 4.86 -5.74 5.64
C VAL A 186 5.80 -4.67 5.09
N HIS A 187 5.45 -3.39 5.25
CA HIS A 187 6.30 -2.26 4.87
C HIS A 187 7.52 -2.12 5.78
N PHE A 188 7.55 -2.79 6.94
CA PHE A 188 8.66 -2.66 7.88
C PHE A 188 10.00 -2.90 7.17
N THR A 189 10.09 -3.91 6.31
CA THR A 189 11.31 -4.27 5.58
C THR A 189 11.76 -3.26 4.52
N SER A 190 10.87 -2.40 4.04
CA SER A 190 11.19 -1.33 3.07
C SER A 190 11.47 0.01 3.73
N LEU A 191 11.63 0.04 5.06
CA LEU A 191 11.92 1.24 5.83
C LEU A 191 13.37 1.23 6.33
N SER A 192 14.05 2.36 6.13
CA SER A 192 15.42 2.63 6.57
C SER A 192 15.43 3.56 7.78
N GLY A 193 16.33 3.29 8.73
CA GLY A 193 16.50 4.06 9.97
C GLY A 193 16.31 3.23 11.25
N ALA A 194 16.31 3.92 12.39
CA ALA A 194 16.22 3.30 13.71
C ALA A 194 14.89 2.54 13.90
N LEU A 195 14.90 1.50 14.74
CA LEU A 195 13.71 0.70 15.05
C LEU A 195 12.51 1.55 15.48
N SER A 196 12.74 2.52 16.36
CA SER A 196 11.72 3.46 16.83
C SER A 196 11.10 4.26 15.68
N GLY A 197 11.91 4.78 14.76
CA GLY A 197 11.44 5.50 13.59
C GLY A 197 10.63 4.63 12.64
N ARG A 198 11.05 3.38 12.45
CA ARG A 198 10.29 2.40 11.65
C ARG A 198 8.92 2.13 12.28
N LEU A 199 8.85 1.91 13.59
CA LEU A 199 7.58 1.68 14.29
C LEU A 199 6.63 2.89 14.19
N VAL A 200 7.16 4.12 14.28
CA VAL A 200 6.39 5.35 14.07
C VAL A 200 5.81 5.39 12.65
N THR A 201 6.63 5.16 11.62
CA THR A 201 6.16 5.14 10.23
C THR A 201 5.13 4.02 9.98
N ILE A 202 5.29 2.85 10.61
CA ILE A 202 4.29 1.77 10.54
C ILE A 202 2.96 2.19 11.17
N GLY A 203 2.99 2.93 12.28
CA GLY A 203 1.79 3.52 12.88
C GLY A 203 1.08 4.48 11.93
N ALA A 204 1.83 5.31 11.20
CA ALA A 204 1.27 6.20 10.19
C ALA A 204 0.64 5.42 9.02
N LEU A 205 1.34 4.42 8.48
CA LEU A 205 0.82 3.56 7.42
C LEU A 205 -0.44 2.78 7.83
N PHE A 206 -0.52 2.37 9.10
CA PHE A 206 -1.72 1.75 9.65
C PHE A 206 -2.92 2.69 9.55
N VAL A 207 -2.79 3.96 9.95
CA VAL A 207 -3.87 4.96 9.85
C VAL A 207 -4.32 5.16 8.40
N ILE A 208 -3.39 5.29 7.47
CA ILE A 208 -3.71 5.41 6.03
C ILE A 208 -4.44 4.15 5.54
N SER A 209 -3.96 2.97 5.94
CA SER A 209 -4.60 1.71 5.58
C SER A 209 -6.03 1.57 6.10
N LEU A 210 -6.34 2.13 7.27
CA LEU A 210 -7.72 2.14 7.79
C LEU A 210 -8.67 2.91 6.86
N VAL A 211 -8.20 4.03 6.29
CA VAL A 211 -8.98 4.80 5.30
C VAL A 211 -9.27 3.94 4.08
N LEU A 212 -8.26 3.26 3.53
CA LEU A 212 -8.39 2.39 2.36
C LEU A 212 -9.34 1.20 2.63
N GLY A 213 -9.12 0.49 3.74
CA GLY A 213 -9.96 -0.65 4.11
C GLY A 213 -11.40 -0.27 4.44
N GLY A 214 -11.61 0.90 5.05
CA GLY A 214 -12.93 1.47 5.31
C GLY A 214 -13.68 1.87 4.04
N LEU A 215 -13.00 2.53 3.10
CA LEU A 215 -13.56 2.86 1.79
C LEU A 215 -13.94 1.60 1.01
N TYR A 216 -13.09 0.57 1.03
CA TYR A 216 -13.42 -0.71 0.43
C TYR A 216 -14.67 -1.33 1.06
N GLU A 217 -14.74 -1.36 2.39
CA GLU A 217 -15.88 -1.97 3.10
C GLU A 217 -17.19 -1.22 2.87
N TYR A 218 -17.13 0.11 2.69
CA TYR A 218 -18.27 0.96 2.39
C TYR A 218 -18.76 0.82 0.95
N THR A 219 -17.84 0.76 -0.01
CA THR A 219 -18.19 0.80 -1.45
C THR A 219 -18.29 -0.59 -2.09
N GLY A 220 -17.62 -1.60 -1.51
CA GLY A 220 -17.47 -2.91 -2.12
C GLY A 220 -16.79 -2.86 -3.50
N ASN A 221 -15.99 -1.82 -3.78
CA ASN A 221 -15.34 -1.59 -5.06
C ASN A 221 -13.85 -1.36 -4.85
N LEU A 222 -12.99 -2.24 -5.38
CA LEU A 222 -11.53 -2.07 -5.27
C LEU A 222 -10.99 -0.86 -6.03
N THR A 223 -11.70 -0.36 -7.05
CA THR A 223 -11.26 0.82 -7.80
C THR A 223 -11.20 2.06 -6.91
N VAL A 224 -12.11 2.19 -5.93
CA VAL A 224 -12.17 3.36 -5.03
C VAL A 224 -10.91 3.48 -4.16
N PRO A 225 -10.55 2.50 -3.31
CA PRO A 225 -9.32 2.57 -2.53
C PRO A 225 -8.09 2.54 -3.42
N ALA A 226 -8.11 1.89 -4.60
CA ALA A 226 -6.97 1.88 -5.51
C ALA A 226 -6.66 3.28 -6.07
N LEU A 227 -7.70 4.07 -6.38
CA LEU A 227 -7.54 5.47 -6.77
C LEU A 227 -7.02 6.33 -5.61
N VAL A 228 -7.53 6.14 -4.39
CA VAL A 228 -7.06 6.86 -3.19
C VAL A 228 -5.59 6.55 -2.91
N HIS A 229 -5.24 5.27 -2.94
CA HIS A 229 -3.88 4.79 -2.72
C HIS A 229 -2.94 5.32 -3.81
N GLY A 230 -3.31 5.16 -5.08
CA GLY A 230 -2.56 5.68 -6.22
C GLY A 230 -2.34 7.20 -6.12
N ALA A 231 -3.38 7.96 -5.76
CA ALA A 231 -3.30 9.41 -5.57
C ALA A 231 -2.43 9.80 -4.39
N TYR A 232 -2.52 9.09 -3.27
CA TYR A 232 -1.68 9.32 -2.10
C TYR A 232 -0.19 9.16 -2.45
N ASN A 233 0.17 8.03 -3.07
CA ASN A 233 1.55 7.76 -3.47
C ASN A 233 2.04 8.76 -4.53
N ALA A 234 1.24 9.02 -5.57
CA ALA A 234 1.55 10.01 -6.60
C ALA A 234 1.78 11.40 -6.01
N THR A 235 1.00 11.81 -5.01
CA THR A 235 1.19 13.07 -4.31
C THR A 235 2.53 13.09 -3.57
N GLN A 236 2.85 12.03 -2.81
CA GLN A 236 4.13 11.94 -2.09
C GLN A 236 5.33 11.99 -3.03
N PHE A 237 5.31 11.23 -4.13
CA PHE A 237 6.41 11.25 -5.10
C PHE A 237 6.52 12.58 -5.84
N SER A 238 5.40 13.22 -6.18
CA SER A 238 5.40 14.55 -6.82
C SER A 238 5.96 15.62 -5.88
N LEU A 239 5.56 15.61 -4.61
CA LEU A 239 6.07 16.55 -3.60
C LEU A 239 7.57 16.35 -3.38
N LEU A 240 8.03 15.09 -3.28
CA LEU A 240 9.45 14.79 -3.14
C LEU A 240 10.24 15.26 -4.37
N TYR A 241 9.74 14.99 -5.58
CA TYR A 241 10.36 15.49 -6.81
C TYR A 241 10.47 17.01 -6.81
N VAL A 242 9.39 17.73 -6.50
CA VAL A 242 9.40 19.20 -6.43
C VAL A 242 10.39 19.71 -5.39
N SER A 243 10.45 19.07 -4.22
CA SER A 243 11.37 19.48 -3.15
C SER A 243 12.85 19.37 -3.53
N ILE A 244 13.18 18.44 -4.43
CA ILE A 244 14.54 18.20 -4.91
C ILE A 244 14.83 19.06 -6.14
N ALA A 245 13.94 19.05 -7.13
CA ALA A 245 14.15 19.71 -8.42
C ALA A 245 14.12 21.24 -8.32
N TYR A 246 13.45 21.79 -7.32
CA TYR A 246 13.31 23.23 -7.11
C TYR A 246 13.82 23.66 -5.72
N SER A 247 14.82 22.96 -5.17
CA SER A 247 15.32 23.23 -3.82
C SER A 247 15.80 24.67 -3.64
N ASP A 248 16.49 25.20 -4.65
CA ASP A 248 17.13 26.52 -4.60
C ASP A 248 16.08 27.63 -4.67
N GLU A 249 15.08 27.48 -5.54
CA GLU A 249 13.95 28.40 -5.66
C GLU A 249 13.09 28.40 -4.40
N LEU A 250 12.85 27.23 -3.80
CA LEU A 250 12.11 27.12 -2.55
C LEU A 250 12.85 27.79 -1.38
N GLN A 251 14.18 27.64 -1.31
CA GLN A 251 15.01 28.32 -0.31
C GLN A 251 14.99 29.85 -0.49
N GLN A 252 15.11 30.32 -1.73
CA GLN A 252 15.03 31.75 -2.04
C GLN A 252 13.66 32.32 -1.66
N ALA A 253 12.57 31.65 -2.06
CA ALA A 253 11.21 32.08 -1.73
C ALA A 253 10.96 32.13 -0.21
N ALA A 254 11.46 31.15 0.54
CA ALA A 254 11.37 31.15 2.00
C ALA A 254 12.12 32.34 2.63
N GLY A 255 13.29 32.69 2.10
CA GLY A 255 14.07 33.85 2.55
C GLY A 255 13.42 35.21 2.26
N PHE A 256 12.51 35.31 1.29
CA PHE A 256 11.72 36.52 1.05
C PHE A 256 10.53 36.69 2.02
N LEU A 257 10.09 35.60 2.66
CA LEU A 257 8.93 35.58 3.56
C LEU A 257 9.32 35.67 5.05
N SER A 258 10.60 35.52 5.37
CA SER A 258 11.19 35.67 6.71
C SER A 258 11.70 37.08 6.96
#